data_AF-A0A835CX90-F1
#
_entry.id   AF-A0A835CX90-F1
#
_cell.length_a   1.000
_cell.length_b   1.000
_cell.length_c   1.000
_cell.angle_alpha   90.00
_cell.angle_beta   90.00
_cell.angle_gamma   90.00
#
_symmetry.space_group_name_H-M   'P 1'
#
loop_
_entity.id
_entity.type
_entity.pdbx_description
1 polymer ?
#
loop_
_entity_poly.entity_id
_entity_poly.type
_entity_poly.pdbx_seq_one_letter_code
_entity_poly.pdbx_strand_id
1 'polypeptide(L)'
;MATPIIPLAFFLLILSNPTQSLTDGFVYNGFNGTETNLTLDGASIIIKPSGALKLTNQSKNTIGHAFYSSPFPMLNKTNPSSPVAVSFSTSFVFAIVPSNPGGGGHGFAFTVSPSKQFPGAEPGHFLGIFNSSNDGNSSNHVFAVEFDTVNGFGEYADSNGNHIGINVNSMSSIASEPASYHVGNSEVMEEVDMKSGKPIQSWIEYDGVDKMVHVTISYFSIPKPSRPILSHPIDLSTVLKDSMYVGFSASTGKLSSFHYILGWSFRTNLNPYPLNNSLLPSPPREVMDSPFKLKTGAIIAVVLSVTTFVVLIFNLSINMKACSDQCLHLRRVQRRSLARSIPANSLLAPIFVDQDLTSGLSAASYQSGDLLYPAIFESKRTSLRVLLLVSYISQYLSRCHSLSGNSSALK
;
A
#
# COMPACT_ATOMS: atom_id res chain seq x y z
N MET A 1 15.29 -80.68 41.90
CA MET A 1 14.47 -79.47 41.72
C MET A 1 15.43 -78.32 41.48
N ALA A 2 15.59 -77.89 40.23
CA ALA A 2 16.47 -76.80 39.85
C ALA A 2 15.62 -75.51 39.75
N THR A 3 15.97 -74.49 40.53
CA THR A 3 15.42 -73.14 40.42
C THR A 3 16.29 -72.32 39.47
N PRO A 4 15.72 -71.60 38.49
CA PRO A 4 16.52 -70.73 37.63
C PRO A 4 16.74 -69.37 38.31
N ILE A 5 17.98 -68.92 38.32
CA ILE A 5 18.37 -67.56 38.71
C ILE A 5 18.13 -66.67 37.48
N ILE A 6 17.17 -65.76 37.57
CA ILE A 6 16.96 -64.70 36.57
C ILE A 6 17.96 -63.58 36.91
N PRO A 7 18.89 -63.20 36.01
CA PRO A 7 19.68 -61.99 36.22
C PRO A 7 18.80 -60.79 35.89
N LEU A 8 18.45 -60.01 36.91
CA LEU A 8 17.78 -58.73 36.80
C LEU A 8 18.75 -57.74 36.13
N ALA A 9 18.72 -57.67 34.79
CA ALA A 9 19.39 -56.63 34.04
C ALA A 9 18.67 -55.31 34.31
N PHE A 10 19.22 -54.51 35.24
CA PHE A 10 18.86 -53.12 35.43
C PHE A 10 19.22 -52.34 34.16
N PHE A 11 18.24 -52.12 33.29
CA PHE A 11 18.37 -51.20 32.17
C PHE A 11 18.31 -49.78 32.75
N LEU A 12 19.49 -49.21 33.05
CA LEU A 12 19.65 -47.79 33.34
C LEU A 12 19.30 -47.01 32.06
N LEU A 13 18.01 -46.68 31.90
CA LEU A 13 17.55 -45.62 31.03
C LEU A 13 18.15 -44.32 31.57
N ILE A 14 19.33 -43.96 31.06
CA ILE A 14 19.85 -42.61 31.16
C ILE A 14 18.85 -41.74 30.41
N LEU A 15 17.90 -41.16 31.16
CA LEU A 15 17.12 -40.03 30.71
C LEU A 15 18.11 -38.86 30.54
N SER A 16 18.77 -38.82 29.39
CA SER A 16 19.42 -37.61 28.92
C SER A 16 18.29 -36.62 28.65
N ASN A 17 17.91 -35.83 29.66
CA ASN A 17 17.21 -34.59 29.41
C ASN A 17 18.08 -33.83 28.41
N PRO A 18 17.57 -33.47 27.22
CA PRO A 18 18.32 -32.60 26.34
C PRO A 18 18.50 -31.29 27.11
N THR A 19 19.70 -31.07 27.64
CA THR A 19 20.12 -29.75 28.06
C THR A 19 19.99 -28.89 26.82
N GLN A 20 18.96 -28.04 26.79
CA GLN A 20 18.87 -26.99 25.77
C GLN A 20 20.18 -26.22 25.91
N SER A 21 21.04 -26.34 24.90
CA SER A 21 22.21 -25.48 24.79
C SER A 21 21.65 -24.06 24.76
N LEU A 22 21.81 -23.33 25.86
CA LEU A 22 21.45 -21.92 25.95
C LEU A 22 22.43 -21.19 25.04
N THR A 23 22.06 -21.06 23.78
CA THR A 23 22.80 -20.21 22.85
C THR A 23 22.61 -18.78 23.32
N ASP A 24 23.70 -18.09 23.60
CA ASP A 24 23.71 -16.67 23.94
C ASP A 24 23.37 -15.78 22.73
N GLY A 25 23.37 -16.34 21.51
CA GLY A 25 22.99 -15.66 20.28
C GLY A 25 23.13 -16.53 19.03
N PHE A 26 22.94 -15.91 17.86
CA PHE A 26 23.14 -16.53 16.55
C PHE A 26 23.53 -15.49 15.49
N VAL A 27 23.97 -15.98 14.33
CA VAL A 27 24.21 -15.19 13.11
C VAL A 27 23.76 -15.95 11.86
N TYR A 28 23.03 -15.26 10.99
CA TYR A 28 22.56 -15.72 9.71
C TYR A 28 23.02 -14.76 8.61
N ASN A 29 24.02 -15.20 7.84
CA ASN A 29 24.51 -14.48 6.67
C ASN A 29 23.72 -14.95 5.43
N GLY A 30 22.42 -14.67 5.44
CA GLY A 30 21.44 -15.37 4.62
C GLY A 30 20.84 -16.58 5.35
N PHE A 31 19.73 -17.08 4.81
CA PHE A 31 18.81 -18.02 5.46
C PHE A 31 18.80 -19.40 4.80
N ASN A 32 19.78 -19.71 3.95
CA ASN A 32 19.89 -21.04 3.37
C ASN A 32 20.31 -22.06 4.43
N GLY A 33 19.50 -23.11 4.66
CA GLY A 33 19.82 -24.16 5.63
C GLY A 33 19.41 -23.82 7.07
N THR A 34 18.67 -22.72 7.29
CA THR A 34 18.23 -22.28 8.62
C THR A 34 16.79 -22.71 8.95
N GLU A 35 16.16 -23.54 8.11
CA GLU A 35 14.74 -23.91 8.21
C GLU A 35 14.39 -24.62 9.51
N THR A 36 15.32 -25.36 10.11
CA THR A 36 15.11 -26.04 11.40
C THR A 36 15.17 -25.07 12.59
N ASN A 37 15.86 -23.93 12.43
CA ASN A 37 16.08 -22.96 13.50
C ASN A 37 15.17 -21.72 13.40
N LEU A 38 14.30 -21.67 12.38
CA LEU A 38 13.30 -20.64 12.20
C LEU A 38 11.89 -21.22 12.11
N THR A 39 10.95 -20.55 12.77
CA THR A 39 9.52 -20.77 12.58
C THR A 39 8.99 -19.68 11.65
N LEU A 40 8.47 -20.08 10.50
CA LEU A 40 7.83 -19.18 9.53
C LEU A 40 6.32 -19.36 9.59
N ASP A 41 5.58 -18.27 9.55
CA ASP A 41 4.11 -18.26 9.51
C ASP A 41 3.60 -17.19 8.53
N GLY A 42 2.35 -17.34 8.09
CA GLY A 42 1.72 -16.45 7.12
C GLY A 42 2.41 -16.46 5.75
N ALA A 43 2.71 -15.28 5.21
CA ALA A 43 3.32 -15.11 3.90
C ALA A 43 4.84 -15.35 3.87
N SER A 44 5.46 -15.61 5.03
CA SER A 44 6.92 -15.69 5.17
C SER A 44 7.51 -16.93 4.50
N ILE A 45 8.53 -16.73 3.67
CA ILE A 45 9.30 -17.82 3.03
C ILE A 45 10.78 -17.49 2.96
N ILE A 46 11.63 -18.53 2.91
CA ILE A 46 13.03 -18.39 2.49
C ILE A 46 13.10 -18.62 0.99
N ILE A 47 13.60 -17.63 0.25
CA ILE A 47 13.71 -17.70 -1.22
C ILE A 47 14.93 -18.54 -1.59
N LYS A 48 14.72 -19.58 -2.40
CA LYS A 48 15.81 -20.40 -2.98
C LYS A 48 16.08 -19.98 -4.44
N PRO A 49 17.34 -19.97 -4.89
CA PRO A 49 18.56 -20.32 -4.15
C PRO A 49 19.18 -19.16 -3.37
N SER A 50 18.64 -17.93 -3.43
CA SER A 50 19.31 -16.74 -2.87
C SER A 50 19.53 -16.82 -1.36
N GLY A 51 18.60 -17.38 -0.61
CA GLY A 51 18.63 -17.40 0.85
C GLY A 51 18.10 -16.11 1.48
N ALA A 52 17.40 -15.25 0.75
CA ALA A 52 16.72 -14.09 1.35
C ALA A 52 15.44 -14.56 2.09
N LEU A 53 15.23 -14.06 3.30
CA LEU A 53 13.99 -14.26 4.04
C LEU A 53 12.99 -13.18 3.59
N LYS A 54 11.89 -13.60 2.97
CA LYS A 54 10.80 -12.72 2.55
C LYS A 54 9.66 -12.86 3.55
N LEU A 55 9.32 -11.78 4.25
CA LEU A 55 8.24 -11.77 5.26
C LEU A 55 6.85 -11.59 4.61
N THR A 56 6.75 -10.75 3.58
CA THR A 56 5.48 -10.53 2.85
C THR A 56 5.70 -10.49 1.34
N ASN A 57 4.61 -10.46 0.60
CA ASN A 57 4.60 -10.39 -0.86
C ASN A 57 3.59 -9.33 -1.33
N GLN A 58 3.33 -9.26 -2.63
CA GLN A 58 2.39 -8.31 -3.23
C GLN A 58 0.91 -8.43 -2.77
N SER A 59 0.54 -9.51 -2.08
CA SER A 59 -0.82 -9.73 -1.59
C SER A 59 -1.24 -8.62 -0.64
N LYS A 60 -2.52 -8.24 -0.72
CA LYS A 60 -3.12 -7.24 0.15
C LYS A 60 -3.59 -7.88 1.45
N ASN A 61 -3.56 -7.11 2.52
CA ASN A 61 -4.03 -7.52 3.85
C ASN A 61 -3.45 -8.88 4.29
N THR A 62 -2.14 -9.07 4.10
CA THR A 62 -1.45 -10.28 4.54
C THR A 62 -0.52 -9.99 5.71
N ILE A 63 -0.19 -11.02 6.47
CA ILE A 63 0.80 -10.99 7.55
C ILE A 63 1.87 -12.03 7.26
N GLY A 64 3.06 -11.83 7.79
CA GLY A 64 4.11 -12.83 7.80
C GLY A 64 4.98 -12.71 9.03
N HIS A 65 5.33 -13.87 9.59
CA HIS A 65 6.17 -13.98 10.77
C HIS A 65 7.39 -14.83 10.49
N ALA A 66 8.52 -14.47 11.08
CA ALA A 66 9.72 -15.29 11.09
C ALA A 66 10.43 -15.15 12.43
N PHE A 67 10.37 -16.20 13.24
CA PHE A 67 10.92 -16.20 14.60
C PHE A 67 12.00 -17.26 14.77
N TYR A 68 13.02 -16.94 15.58
CA TYR A 68 13.97 -17.95 16.02
C TYR A 68 13.24 -19.04 16.82
N SER A 69 13.53 -20.30 16.52
CA SER A 69 12.72 -21.43 16.98
C SER A 69 12.71 -21.59 18.50
N SER A 70 13.81 -21.24 19.18
CA SER A 70 13.99 -21.36 20.63
C SER A 70 13.87 -19.99 21.32
N PRO A 71 13.33 -19.90 22.54
CA PRO A 71 13.31 -18.64 23.27
C PRO A 71 14.67 -18.34 23.93
N PHE A 72 14.87 -17.07 24.30
CA PHE A 72 16.01 -16.60 25.08
C PHE A 72 15.56 -16.21 26.49
N PRO A 73 16.38 -16.45 27.52
CA PRO A 73 16.17 -15.86 28.84
C PRO A 73 16.27 -14.33 28.76
N MET A 74 15.21 -13.63 29.15
CA MET A 74 15.15 -12.16 29.07
C MET A 74 15.11 -11.45 30.43
N LEU A 75 14.97 -12.19 31.53
CA LEU A 75 15.00 -11.62 32.88
C LEU A 75 16.11 -12.27 33.72
N ASN A 76 16.97 -11.44 34.29
CA ASN A 76 17.87 -11.82 35.36
C ASN A 76 17.15 -11.66 36.71
N LYS A 77 16.96 -12.78 37.41
CA LYS A 77 16.27 -12.87 38.70
C LYS A 77 17.22 -13.12 39.87
N THR A 78 18.48 -12.69 39.78
CA THR A 78 19.43 -12.78 40.89
C THR A 78 18.85 -12.16 42.18
N ASN A 79 18.09 -11.08 42.05
CA ASN A 79 17.18 -10.60 43.08
C ASN A 79 15.72 -10.81 42.64
N PRO A 80 14.99 -11.81 43.17
CA PRO A 80 13.61 -12.10 42.76
C PRO A 80 12.63 -10.94 43.00
N SER A 81 12.92 -10.05 43.96
CA SER A 81 12.09 -8.88 44.27
C SER A 81 12.30 -7.72 43.29
N SER A 82 13.36 -7.77 42.47
CA SER A 82 13.69 -6.72 41.49
C SER A 82 14.35 -7.37 40.27
N PRO A 83 13.59 -8.06 39.42
CA PRO A 83 14.12 -8.64 38.19
C PRO A 83 14.68 -7.52 37.30
N VAL A 84 15.78 -7.80 36.62
CA VAL A 84 16.39 -6.89 35.65
C VAL A 84 16.29 -7.51 34.27
N ALA A 85 15.83 -6.77 33.28
CA ALA A 85 15.81 -7.27 31.91
C ALA A 85 17.25 -7.45 31.40
N VAL A 86 17.50 -8.57 30.74
CA VAL A 86 18.81 -8.91 30.17
C VAL A 86 19.10 -7.96 29.01
N SER A 87 20.30 -7.37 29.00
CA SER A 87 20.75 -6.56 27.86
C SER A 87 20.77 -7.43 26.60
N PHE A 88 20.39 -6.88 25.46
CA PHE A 88 20.47 -7.60 24.20
C PHE A 88 20.84 -6.67 23.06
N SER A 89 21.32 -7.27 21.99
CA SER A 89 21.62 -6.56 20.76
C SER A 89 21.23 -7.40 19.55
N THR A 90 20.76 -6.73 18.51
CA THR A 90 20.40 -7.36 17.24
C THR A 90 20.88 -6.48 16.10
N SER A 91 21.37 -7.11 15.04
CA SER A 91 21.65 -6.41 13.79
C SER A 91 21.13 -7.22 12.62
N PHE A 92 20.45 -6.55 11.70
CA PHE A 92 19.91 -7.17 10.50
C PHE A 92 19.99 -6.21 9.33
N VAL A 93 20.07 -6.79 8.13
CA VAL A 93 19.98 -6.05 6.87
C VAL A 93 18.63 -6.36 6.25
N PHE A 94 17.86 -5.33 5.91
CA PHE A 94 16.55 -5.45 5.30
C PHE A 94 16.44 -4.64 4.02
N ALA A 95 15.43 -4.95 3.22
CA ALA A 95 15.03 -4.14 2.08
C ALA A 95 13.50 -4.16 1.96
N ILE A 96 12.90 -3.00 1.67
CA ILE A 96 11.47 -2.90 1.39
C ILE A 96 11.29 -2.49 -0.07
N VAL A 97 10.61 -3.33 -0.83
CA VAL A 97 10.33 -3.10 -2.25
C VAL A 97 8.83 -2.91 -2.42
N PRO A 98 8.35 -1.70 -2.74
CA PRO A 98 6.94 -1.45 -3.01
C PRO A 98 6.42 -2.30 -4.18
N SER A 99 5.18 -2.80 -4.09
CA SER A 99 4.60 -3.60 -5.17
C SER A 99 4.19 -2.75 -6.38
N ASN A 100 3.99 -1.44 -6.19
CA ASN A 100 3.70 -0.49 -7.27
C ASN A 100 4.57 0.77 -7.13
N PRO A 101 4.98 1.42 -8.25
CA PRO A 101 5.67 2.71 -8.19
C PRO A 101 4.83 3.75 -7.43
N GLY A 102 5.42 4.41 -6.43
CA GLY A 102 4.78 5.49 -5.67
C GLY A 102 3.82 5.06 -4.56
N GLY A 103 3.66 3.76 -4.30
CA GLY A 103 2.83 3.26 -3.19
C GLY A 103 3.36 1.95 -2.62
N GLY A 104 3.62 1.91 -1.31
CA GLY A 104 4.10 0.75 -0.56
C GLY A 104 3.51 0.74 0.84
N GLY A 105 3.45 -0.41 1.48
CA GLY A 105 2.96 -0.55 2.84
C GLY A 105 2.83 -1.99 3.35
N HIS A 106 2.66 -2.20 4.65
CA HIS A 106 2.74 -1.17 5.69
C HIS A 106 4.16 -1.07 6.23
N GLY A 107 4.67 -2.15 6.79
CA GLY A 107 6.01 -2.19 7.32
C GLY A 107 6.28 -3.55 7.94
N PHE A 108 7.32 -3.58 8.75
CA PHE A 108 7.66 -4.73 9.59
C PHE A 108 8.22 -4.25 10.91
N ALA A 109 8.32 -5.15 11.87
CA ALA A 109 8.93 -4.88 13.16
C ALA A 109 9.86 -6.03 13.55
N PHE A 110 10.97 -5.67 14.20
CA PHE A 110 11.67 -6.61 15.08
C PHE A 110 10.81 -6.77 16.35
N THR A 111 10.56 -8.01 16.77
CA THR A 111 9.59 -8.30 17.82
C THR A 111 10.19 -9.24 18.87
N VAL A 112 10.00 -8.88 20.14
CA VAL A 112 10.27 -9.72 21.32
C VAL A 112 8.94 -10.04 21.98
N SER A 113 8.57 -11.33 22.03
CA SER A 113 7.21 -11.77 22.40
C SER A 113 7.23 -13.10 23.16
N PRO A 114 6.17 -13.42 23.93
CA PRO A 114 6.07 -14.71 24.63
C PRO A 114 5.72 -15.87 23.67
N SER A 115 5.38 -15.58 22.42
CA SER A 115 4.93 -16.54 21.41
C SER A 115 5.48 -16.17 20.03
N LYS A 116 5.71 -17.18 19.18
CA LYS A 116 6.08 -17.04 17.76
C LYS A 116 4.86 -16.88 16.84
N GLN A 117 3.66 -17.11 17.38
CA GLN A 117 2.38 -17.06 16.67
C GLN A 117 1.47 -16.05 17.36
N PHE A 118 0.70 -15.33 16.55
CA PHE A 118 -0.22 -14.28 17.01
C PHE A 118 -1.64 -14.57 16.48
N PRO A 119 -2.39 -15.49 17.10
CA PRO A 119 -3.73 -15.85 16.64
C PRO A 119 -4.66 -14.64 16.59
N GLY A 120 -5.29 -14.42 15.45
CA GLY A 120 -6.20 -13.29 15.24
C GLY A 120 -5.49 -11.95 15.10
N ALA A 121 -4.16 -11.92 14.93
CA ALA A 121 -3.48 -10.68 14.57
C ALA A 121 -3.93 -10.19 13.19
N GLU A 122 -4.07 -8.89 13.06
CA GLU A 122 -4.59 -8.25 11.88
C GLU A 122 -3.45 -7.70 10.99
N PRO A 123 -3.68 -7.66 9.67
CA PRO A 123 -2.76 -7.01 8.74
C PRO A 123 -2.88 -5.48 8.85
N GLY A 124 -2.18 -4.76 7.99
CA GLY A 124 -2.26 -3.30 8.02
C GLY A 124 -1.38 -2.69 9.11
N HIS A 125 -1.85 -1.61 9.73
CA HIS A 125 -1.16 -0.91 10.80
C HIS A 125 -0.83 -1.79 12.03
N PHE A 126 -1.51 -2.92 12.23
CA PHE A 126 -1.20 -3.85 13.33
C PHE A 126 0.07 -4.68 13.13
N LEU A 127 0.71 -4.58 11.95
CA LEU A 127 1.93 -5.29 11.55
C LEU A 127 1.91 -6.81 11.78
N GLY A 128 0.73 -7.42 11.91
CA GLY A 128 0.60 -8.84 12.25
C GLY A 128 0.97 -9.17 13.70
N ILE A 129 1.05 -8.19 14.60
CA ILE A 129 1.36 -8.39 16.03
C ILE A 129 0.09 -8.33 16.87
N PHE A 130 -0.75 -7.32 16.61
CA PHE A 130 -1.95 -7.03 17.38
C PHE A 130 -3.20 -7.09 16.51
N ASN A 131 -4.35 -6.78 17.11
CA ASN A 131 -5.61 -6.49 16.44
C ASN A 131 -6.35 -5.40 17.22
N SER A 132 -7.50 -4.97 16.71
CA SER A 132 -8.27 -3.88 17.32
C SER A 132 -8.74 -4.15 18.75
N SER A 133 -8.73 -5.41 19.21
CA SER A 133 -9.20 -5.79 20.54
C SER A 133 -8.10 -5.90 21.58
N ASN A 134 -6.83 -6.09 21.17
CA ASN A 134 -5.71 -6.27 22.08
C ASN A 134 -4.62 -5.20 21.95
N ASP A 135 -4.68 -4.31 20.96
CA ASP A 135 -3.78 -3.16 20.85
C ASP A 135 -3.89 -2.27 22.10
N GLY A 136 -2.75 -2.05 22.78
CA GLY A 136 -2.70 -1.33 24.06
C GLY A 136 -2.85 -2.21 25.30
N ASN A 137 -3.11 -3.51 25.15
CA ASN A 137 -3.28 -4.40 26.30
C ASN A 137 -1.93 -4.82 26.91
N SER A 138 -1.66 -4.38 28.15
CA SER A 138 -0.45 -4.75 28.90
C SER A 138 -0.22 -6.26 29.06
N SER A 139 -1.27 -7.09 28.96
CA SER A 139 -1.17 -8.55 29.01
C SER A 139 -0.54 -9.18 27.75
N ASN A 140 -0.25 -8.38 26.72
CA ASN A 140 0.41 -8.86 25.50
C ASN A 140 1.88 -9.26 25.76
N HIS A 141 2.57 -8.51 26.64
CA HIS A 141 4.01 -8.65 26.90
C HIS A 141 4.86 -8.60 25.64
N VAL A 142 4.60 -7.61 24.77
CA VAL A 142 5.31 -7.44 23.50
C VAL A 142 6.13 -6.17 23.54
N PHE A 143 7.40 -6.29 23.16
CA PHE A 143 8.27 -5.19 22.77
C PHE A 143 8.55 -5.30 21.27
N ALA A 144 8.46 -4.20 20.54
CA ALA A 144 8.75 -4.17 19.13
C ALA A 144 9.47 -2.88 18.72
N VAL A 145 10.27 -2.96 17.66
CA VAL A 145 10.79 -1.80 16.94
C VAL A 145 10.26 -1.87 15.53
N GLU A 146 9.36 -0.97 15.18
CA GLU A 146 8.72 -0.90 13.86
C GLU A 146 9.54 -0.08 12.86
N PHE A 147 9.41 -0.47 11.60
CA PHE A 147 9.91 0.22 10.42
C PHE A 147 8.70 0.43 9.52
N ASP A 148 7.99 1.53 9.76
CA ASP A 148 6.73 1.83 9.09
C ASP A 148 6.96 2.66 7.83
N THR A 149 6.26 2.28 6.77
CA THR A 149 6.30 2.94 5.47
C THR A 149 4.95 3.56 5.08
N VAL A 150 3.98 3.65 6.00
CA VAL A 150 2.66 4.28 5.80
C VAL A 150 2.25 5.03 7.06
N ASN A 151 1.55 6.17 6.94
CA ASN A 151 1.02 6.85 8.13
C ASN A 151 -0.02 6.00 8.86
N GLY A 152 0.12 5.89 10.18
CA GLY A 152 -0.89 5.37 11.10
C GLY A 152 -2.10 6.29 11.25
N PHE A 153 -3.15 5.80 11.92
CA PHE A 153 -4.35 6.60 12.23
C PHE A 153 -4.07 7.54 13.41
N GLY A 154 -4.10 8.86 13.18
CA GLY A 154 -4.01 9.88 14.25
C GLY A 154 -2.76 10.75 14.24
N GLU A 155 -1.84 10.58 13.28
CA GLU A 155 -0.64 11.41 13.18
C GLU A 155 -0.83 12.57 12.18
N TYR A 156 -0.49 13.79 12.63
CA TYR A 156 -0.65 15.02 11.88
C TYR A 156 0.40 15.15 10.77
N ALA A 157 -0.08 15.04 9.53
CA ALA A 157 0.22 15.82 8.32
C ALA A 157 1.66 16.10 7.81
N ASP A 158 2.76 15.92 8.55
CA ASP A 158 4.10 16.30 8.07
C ASP A 158 5.15 15.16 7.97
N SER A 159 4.87 13.95 8.46
CA SER A 159 5.71 12.76 8.20
C SER A 159 5.11 11.94 7.04
N ASN A 160 5.86 11.76 5.96
CA ASN A 160 5.50 10.81 4.90
C ASN A 160 5.87 9.39 5.36
N GLY A 161 5.07 8.76 6.23
CA GLY A 161 5.08 7.32 6.58
C GLY A 161 6.38 6.60 6.24
N ASN A 162 7.44 6.94 6.97
CA ASN A 162 8.80 6.48 6.76
C ASN A 162 9.54 6.75 8.07
N HIS A 163 9.14 6.04 9.12
CA HIS A 163 9.63 6.27 10.47
C HIS A 163 10.03 4.95 11.14
N ILE A 164 10.83 5.11 12.19
CA ILE A 164 11.18 4.04 13.10
C ILE A 164 10.47 4.33 14.42
N GLY A 165 9.84 3.32 14.99
CA GLY A 165 9.09 3.46 16.24
C GLY A 165 9.48 2.40 17.27
N ILE A 166 9.41 2.75 18.54
CA ILE A 166 9.51 1.81 19.66
C ILE A 166 8.10 1.57 20.18
N ASN A 167 7.68 0.32 20.20
CA ASN A 167 6.33 -0.11 20.52
C ASN A 167 6.33 -1.02 21.75
N VAL A 168 5.38 -0.81 22.66
CA VAL A 168 5.21 -1.62 23.86
C VAL A 168 3.74 -1.97 24.03
N ASN A 169 3.40 -3.24 23.85
CA ASN A 169 2.04 -3.77 23.94
C ASN A 169 1.00 -3.09 23.02
N SER A 170 1.43 -2.17 22.15
CA SER A 170 0.60 -1.38 21.26
C SER A 170 1.35 -0.98 20.00
N MET A 171 0.62 -0.76 18.89
CA MET A 171 1.19 -0.10 17.70
C MET A 171 1.38 1.41 17.85
N SER A 172 0.80 2.03 18.88
CA SER A 172 1.15 3.41 19.20
C SER A 172 2.58 3.44 19.76
N SER A 173 3.50 4.00 18.99
CA SER A 173 4.90 4.12 19.37
C SER A 173 5.06 5.04 20.60
N ILE A 174 5.82 4.59 21.60
CA ILE A 174 6.17 5.41 22.77
C ILE A 174 7.29 6.41 22.45
N ALA A 175 8.02 6.17 21.37
CA ALA A 175 8.95 7.09 20.75
C ALA A 175 9.10 6.73 19.26
N SER A 176 9.22 7.73 18.40
CA SER A 176 9.43 7.55 16.97
C SER A 176 10.28 8.66 16.38
N GLU A 177 11.00 8.36 15.30
CA GLU A 177 11.80 9.33 14.55
C GLU A 177 11.70 9.04 13.05
N PRO A 178 11.72 10.06 12.17
CA PRO A 178 11.85 9.87 10.74
C PRO A 178 13.11 9.04 10.39
N ALA A 179 12.99 8.13 9.43
CA ALA A 179 14.10 7.26 9.06
C ALA A 179 15.25 8.06 8.44
N SER A 180 16.32 8.24 9.22
CA SER A 180 17.52 8.97 8.82
C SER A 180 18.72 8.50 9.66
N TYR A 181 19.93 8.93 9.29
CA TYR A 181 21.14 8.61 10.05
C TYR A 181 22.15 9.75 10.06
N HIS A 182 22.95 9.83 11.12
CA HIS A 182 24.01 10.83 11.24
C HIS A 182 25.20 10.50 10.32
N VAL A 183 25.67 11.51 9.57
CA VAL A 183 26.85 11.38 8.71
C VAL A 183 28.11 11.69 9.52
N GLY A 184 28.89 10.64 9.81
CA GLY A 184 30.10 10.74 10.62
C GLY A 184 29.80 11.26 12.03
N ASN A 185 30.58 12.22 12.51
CA ASN A 185 30.35 12.91 13.79
C ASN A 185 29.73 14.30 13.63
N SER A 186 29.11 14.58 12.48
CA SER A 186 28.49 15.88 12.21
C SER A 186 27.03 15.92 12.64
N GLU A 187 26.44 17.12 12.69
CA GLU A 187 24.99 17.30 12.87
C GLU A 187 24.19 17.01 11.61
N VAL A 188 24.85 16.73 10.48
CA VAL A 188 24.20 16.41 9.21
C VAL A 188 23.54 15.04 9.31
N MET A 189 22.25 14.99 8.97
CA MET A 189 21.48 13.77 8.87
C MET A 189 21.18 13.48 7.40
N GLU A 190 21.30 12.22 7.01
CA GLU A 190 20.90 11.74 5.69
C GLU A 190 19.61 10.93 5.84
N GLU A 191 18.60 11.32 5.06
CA GLU A 191 17.31 10.62 5.02
C GLU A 191 17.48 9.23 4.41
N VAL A 192 16.77 8.25 4.99
CA VAL A 192 16.69 6.89 4.49
C VAL A 192 15.29 6.67 3.94
N ASP A 193 15.16 6.66 2.61
CA ASP A 193 13.95 6.15 1.97
C ASP A 193 13.91 4.62 2.14
N MET A 194 13.14 4.14 3.13
CA MET A 194 13.02 2.71 3.41
C MET A 194 12.36 1.94 2.27
N LYS A 195 11.55 2.61 1.44
CA LYS A 195 10.86 2.04 0.27
C LYS A 195 11.70 2.07 -1.01
N SER A 196 12.95 2.52 -0.95
CA SER A 196 13.85 2.61 -2.11
C SER A 196 14.25 1.26 -2.71
N GLY A 197 13.98 0.15 -2.03
CA GLY A 197 14.46 -1.19 -2.39
C GLY A 197 15.96 -1.41 -2.17
N LYS A 198 16.69 -0.38 -1.72
CA LYS A 198 18.09 -0.50 -1.34
C LYS A 198 18.21 -1.24 0.00
N PRO A 199 19.22 -2.11 0.18
CA PRO A 199 19.50 -2.69 1.49
C PRO A 199 19.85 -1.64 2.54
N ILE A 200 19.26 -1.76 3.72
CA ILE A 200 19.44 -0.91 4.90
C ILE A 200 19.85 -1.81 6.06
N GLN A 201 20.84 -1.40 6.84
CA GLN A 201 21.25 -2.11 8.04
C GLN A 201 20.69 -1.41 9.27
N SER A 202 20.16 -2.21 10.20
CA SER A 202 19.67 -1.77 11.49
C SER A 202 20.46 -2.40 12.62
N TRP A 203 20.60 -1.66 13.72
CA TRP A 203 21.13 -2.10 14.99
C TRP A 203 20.16 -1.66 16.08
N ILE A 204 19.69 -2.62 16.88
CA ILE A 204 18.86 -2.34 18.06
C ILE A 204 19.61 -2.91 19.26
N GLU A 205 19.83 -2.06 20.26
CA GLU A 205 20.57 -2.37 21.47
C GLU A 205 19.72 -1.97 22.67
N TYR A 206 19.50 -2.90 23.58
CA TYR A 206 18.90 -2.63 24.88
C TYR A 206 19.93 -2.83 25.97
N ASP A 207 20.17 -1.78 26.76
CA ASP A 207 20.94 -1.84 27.99
C ASP A 207 19.99 -2.07 29.17
N GLY A 208 20.07 -3.24 29.80
CA GLY A 208 19.27 -3.62 30.95
C GLY A 208 19.67 -2.94 32.27
N VAL A 209 20.89 -2.42 32.36
CA VAL A 209 21.39 -1.67 33.53
C VAL A 209 20.89 -0.24 33.45
N ASP A 210 21.12 0.41 32.31
CA ASP A 210 20.74 1.82 32.09
C ASP A 210 19.27 1.97 31.70
N LYS A 211 18.60 0.86 31.35
CA LYS A 211 17.20 0.79 30.91
C LYS A 211 16.98 1.68 29.69
N MET A 212 17.82 1.49 28.68
CA MET A 212 17.86 2.31 27.48
C MET A 212 17.79 1.44 26.23
N VAL A 213 16.89 1.80 25.32
CA VAL A 213 16.88 1.26 23.95
C VAL A 213 17.55 2.26 23.02
N HIS A 214 18.49 1.79 22.21
CA HIS A 214 19.10 2.52 21.12
C HIS A 214 18.76 1.84 19.79
N VAL A 215 18.32 2.63 18.82
CA VAL A 215 18.09 2.18 17.44
C VAL A 215 18.97 3.02 16.52
N THR A 216 19.75 2.34 15.69
CA THR A 216 20.59 2.95 14.66
C THR A 216 20.26 2.31 13.32
N ILE A 217 20.19 3.11 12.26
CA ILE A 217 20.09 2.62 10.89
C ILE A 217 21.11 3.31 9.98
N SER A 218 21.41 2.71 8.84
CA SER A 218 22.08 3.36 7.72
C SER A 218 21.86 2.54 6.44
N TYR A 219 22.12 3.11 5.27
CA TYR A 219 22.24 2.29 4.06
C TYR A 219 23.33 1.22 4.24
N PHE A 220 23.12 0.05 3.64
CA PHE A 220 24.06 -1.05 3.73
C PHE A 220 25.43 -0.69 3.17
N SER A 221 26.49 -1.25 3.76
CA SER A 221 27.91 -0.92 3.51
C SER A 221 28.40 0.42 4.09
N ILE A 222 27.52 1.22 4.69
CA ILE A 222 27.93 2.35 5.53
C ILE A 222 28.26 1.81 6.93
N PRO A 223 29.41 2.19 7.53
CA PRO A 223 29.72 1.82 8.92
C PRO A 223 28.62 2.30 9.87
N LYS A 224 28.34 1.52 10.93
CA LYS A 224 27.35 1.88 11.95
C LYS A 224 27.60 3.33 12.43
N PRO A 225 26.62 4.24 12.28
CA PRO A 225 26.71 5.59 12.83
C PRO A 225 27.01 5.57 14.34
N SER A 226 27.84 6.50 14.81
CA SER A 226 28.22 6.60 16.23
C SER A 226 27.06 7.09 17.11
N ARG A 227 26.10 7.80 16.51
CA ARG A 227 24.90 8.32 17.18
C ARG A 227 23.68 7.54 16.71
N PRO A 228 22.90 6.95 17.63
CA PRO A 228 21.63 6.31 17.27
C PRO A 228 20.64 7.35 16.75
N ILE A 229 19.76 6.93 15.83
CA ILE A 229 18.67 7.78 15.35
C ILE A 229 17.61 7.96 16.42
N LEU A 230 17.35 6.91 17.21
CA LEU A 230 16.34 6.92 18.25
C LEU A 230 16.93 6.32 19.53
N SER A 231 16.75 7.02 20.65
CA SER A 231 17.11 6.53 21.99
C SER A 231 15.97 6.79 22.94
N HIS A 232 15.56 5.78 23.70
CA HIS A 232 14.42 5.90 24.61
C HIS A 232 14.66 5.16 25.93
N PRO A 233 14.47 5.83 27.09
CA PRO A 233 14.52 5.19 28.39
C PRO A 233 13.27 4.33 28.61
N ILE A 234 13.48 3.04 28.84
CA ILE A 234 12.42 2.10 29.17
C ILE A 234 12.95 0.93 30.00
N ASP A 235 12.22 0.60 31.07
CA ASP A 235 12.48 -0.61 31.85
C ASP A 235 11.77 -1.83 31.24
N LEU A 236 12.46 -2.61 30.40
CA LEU A 236 11.85 -3.79 29.80
C LEU A 236 11.53 -4.91 30.80
N SER A 237 12.02 -4.83 32.06
CA SER A 237 11.67 -5.82 33.09
C SER A 237 10.19 -5.78 33.47
N THR A 238 9.51 -4.66 33.21
CA THR A 238 8.06 -4.50 33.45
C THR A 238 7.21 -5.02 32.30
N VAL A 239 7.83 -5.36 31.16
CA VAL A 239 7.15 -5.80 29.93
C VAL A 239 7.42 -7.28 29.66
N LEU A 240 8.69 -7.68 29.68
CA LEU A 240 9.14 -9.00 29.25
C LEU A 240 8.87 -10.07 30.31
N LYS A 241 8.75 -11.33 29.85
CA LYS A 241 8.72 -12.52 30.70
C LYS A 241 10.09 -13.19 30.74
N ASP A 242 10.21 -14.20 31.60
CA ASP A 242 11.46 -14.95 31.85
C ASP A 242 12.12 -15.45 30.58
N SER A 243 11.34 -15.94 29.63
CA SER A 243 11.82 -16.44 28.34
C SER A 243 10.93 -15.91 27.22
N MET A 244 11.55 -15.34 26.20
CA MET A 244 10.87 -14.68 25.09
C MET A 244 11.44 -15.16 23.76
N TYR A 245 10.61 -15.17 22.73
CA TYR A 245 11.05 -15.35 21.35
C TYR A 245 11.45 -14.02 20.74
N VAL A 246 12.38 -14.08 19.79
CA VAL A 246 12.77 -12.94 18.98
C VAL A 246 12.54 -13.26 17.51
N GLY A 247 12.12 -12.29 16.73
CA GLY A 247 11.78 -12.48 15.34
C GLY A 247 11.32 -11.22 14.65
N PHE A 248 10.69 -11.42 13.51
CA PHE A 248 10.12 -10.36 12.70
C PHE A 248 8.64 -10.61 12.46
N SER A 249 7.86 -9.55 12.53
CA SER A 249 6.47 -9.51 12.09
C SER A 249 6.30 -8.46 11.02
N ALA A 250 5.60 -8.77 9.94
CA ALA A 250 5.37 -7.85 8.85
C ALA A 250 3.94 -7.96 8.35
N SER A 251 3.44 -6.88 7.76
CA SER A 251 2.13 -6.89 7.13
C SER A 251 2.08 -6.06 5.87
N THR A 252 1.07 -6.36 5.05
CA THR A 252 0.59 -5.47 4.01
C THR A 252 -0.83 -5.02 4.35
N GLY A 253 -1.32 -4.00 3.67
CA GLY A 253 -2.69 -3.53 3.80
C GLY A 253 -3.31 -3.33 2.43
N LYS A 254 -3.96 -2.19 2.21
CA LYS A 254 -4.41 -1.78 0.87
C LYS A 254 -3.23 -1.52 -0.06
N LEU A 255 -2.14 -0.99 0.50
CA LEU A 255 -0.82 -0.91 -0.11
C LEU A 255 -0.01 -2.14 0.31
N SER A 256 0.84 -2.64 -0.59
CA SER A 256 1.66 -3.82 -0.33
C SER A 256 3.11 -3.58 -0.74
N SER A 257 4.01 -4.07 0.10
CA SER A 257 5.44 -4.14 -0.15
C SER A 257 5.94 -5.55 0.10
N PHE A 258 7.02 -5.92 -0.59
CA PHE A 258 7.85 -7.03 -0.22
C PHE A 258 8.80 -6.58 0.88
N HIS A 259 8.76 -7.24 2.05
CA HIS A 259 9.69 -7.00 3.15
C HIS A 259 10.71 -8.15 3.19
N TYR A 260 11.98 -7.85 2.95
CA TYR A 260 13.06 -8.84 2.99
C TYR A 260 13.98 -8.61 4.17
N ILE A 261 14.41 -9.69 4.81
CA ILE A 261 15.58 -9.75 5.68
C ILE A 261 16.66 -10.53 4.94
N LEU A 262 17.83 -9.93 4.80
CA LEU A 262 18.96 -10.45 4.02
C LEU A 262 19.99 -11.12 4.94
N GLY A 263 20.15 -10.60 6.16
CA GLY A 263 20.96 -11.24 7.21
C GLY A 263 20.48 -10.78 8.58
N TRP A 264 20.74 -11.58 9.60
CA TRP A 264 20.28 -11.32 10.95
C TRP A 264 21.21 -11.94 12.00
N SER A 265 21.52 -11.16 13.02
CA SER A 265 22.29 -11.57 14.19
C SER A 265 21.58 -11.08 15.45
N PHE A 266 21.63 -11.88 16.51
CA PHE A 266 21.06 -11.54 17.81
C PHE A 266 21.98 -12.09 18.90
N ARG A 267 22.12 -11.35 20.02
CA ARG A 267 22.86 -11.81 21.19
C ARG A 267 22.38 -11.16 22.49
N THR A 268 22.46 -11.89 23.60
CA THR A 268 22.25 -11.36 24.95
C THR A 268 23.57 -11.02 25.65
N ASN A 269 23.56 -9.98 26.49
CA ASN A 269 24.67 -9.43 27.29
C ASN A 269 25.94 -9.02 26.53
N LEU A 270 25.91 -9.08 25.20
CA LEU A 270 27.08 -8.89 24.34
C LEU A 270 26.62 -8.23 23.03
N ASN A 271 27.57 -7.65 22.32
CA ASN A 271 27.35 -7.11 20.97
C ASN A 271 26.96 -8.23 20.00
N PRO A 272 26.16 -7.92 18.96
CA PRO A 272 25.72 -8.94 18.03
C PRO A 272 26.90 -9.37 17.17
N TYR A 273 26.90 -10.62 16.71
CA TYR A 273 27.93 -11.08 15.79
C TYR A 273 27.89 -10.26 14.49
N PRO A 274 29.03 -9.76 13.99
CA PRO A 274 29.04 -8.99 12.76
C PRO A 274 28.55 -9.84 11.58
N LEU A 275 27.69 -9.25 10.76
CA LEU A 275 27.26 -9.87 9.51
C LEU A 275 28.42 -9.89 8.52
N ASN A 276 28.59 -11.02 7.83
CA ASN A 276 29.52 -11.12 6.71
C ASN A 276 28.85 -10.58 5.45
N ASN A 277 29.13 -9.31 5.15
CA ASN A 277 28.53 -8.58 4.03
C ASN A 277 28.69 -9.27 2.68
N SER A 278 29.78 -10.02 2.45
CA SER A 278 30.03 -10.74 1.20
C SER A 278 29.16 -11.97 1.00
N LEU A 279 28.53 -12.47 2.06
CA LEU A 279 27.65 -13.64 2.03
C LEU A 279 26.16 -13.28 2.00
N LEU A 280 25.81 -12.01 2.20
CA LEU A 280 24.41 -11.60 2.22
C LEU A 280 23.78 -11.69 0.81
N PRO A 281 22.56 -12.23 0.70
CA PRO A 281 21.81 -12.19 -0.55
C PRO A 281 21.46 -10.75 -0.93
N SER A 282 21.37 -10.51 -2.23
CA SER A 282 20.75 -9.28 -2.74
C SER A 282 19.22 -9.39 -2.70
N PRO A 283 18.49 -8.29 -2.46
CA PRO A 283 17.04 -8.30 -2.58
C PRO A 283 16.66 -8.64 -4.03
N PRO A 284 15.66 -9.52 -4.25
CA PRO A 284 15.17 -9.80 -5.60
C PRO A 284 14.76 -8.52 -6.32
N ARG A 285 15.07 -8.45 -7.63
CA ARG A 285 14.46 -7.43 -8.50
C ARG A 285 13.04 -7.85 -8.78
N GLU A 286 12.09 -7.31 -8.02
CA GLU A 286 10.69 -7.50 -8.32
C GLU A 286 10.34 -6.64 -9.54
N VAL A 287 9.90 -7.30 -10.62
CA VAL A 287 9.49 -6.61 -11.85
C VAL A 287 8.15 -5.94 -11.55
N MET A 288 8.17 -4.62 -11.38
CA MET A 288 6.94 -3.83 -11.26
C MET A 288 6.13 -3.99 -12.55
N ASP A 289 5.04 -4.75 -12.48
CA ASP A 289 4.06 -4.78 -13.56
C ASP A 289 3.49 -3.37 -13.69
N SER A 290 3.84 -2.70 -14.78
CA SER A 290 3.40 -1.33 -15.01
C SER A 290 1.87 -1.25 -14.91
N PRO A 291 1.31 -0.36 -14.07
CA PRO A 291 -0.14 -0.27 -13.83
C PRO A 291 -0.93 0.09 -15.11
N PHE A 292 -0.23 0.54 -16.15
CA PHE A 292 -0.77 0.84 -17.46
C PHE A 292 -0.31 -0.14 -18.54
N LYS A 293 -0.46 -1.44 -18.32
CA LYS A 293 -0.73 -2.35 -19.45
C LYS A 293 -2.18 -2.14 -19.89
N LEU A 294 -2.56 -0.93 -20.35
CA LEU A 294 -3.70 -0.85 -21.26
C LEU A 294 -3.29 -1.72 -22.44
N LYS A 295 -3.94 -2.88 -22.59
CA LYS A 295 -3.75 -3.74 -23.76
C LYS A 295 -3.82 -2.80 -24.96
N THR A 296 -2.80 -2.76 -25.81
CA THR A 296 -2.72 -1.82 -26.94
C THR A 296 -4.03 -1.80 -27.76
N GLY A 297 -4.73 -2.94 -27.80
CA GLY A 297 -6.08 -3.06 -28.38
C GLY A 297 -7.17 -2.18 -27.74
N ALA A 298 -7.14 -1.90 -26.44
CA ALA A 298 -8.09 -1.02 -25.77
C ALA A 298 -7.88 0.45 -26.15
N ILE A 299 -6.62 0.90 -26.27
CA ILE A 299 -6.30 2.25 -26.75
C ILE A 299 -6.72 2.39 -28.21
N ILE A 300 -6.38 1.41 -29.05
CA ILE A 300 -6.79 1.38 -30.46
C ILE A 300 -8.32 1.42 -30.58
N ALA A 301 -9.05 0.64 -29.77
CA ALA A 301 -10.52 0.62 -29.78
C ALA A 301 -11.12 1.98 -29.40
N VAL A 302 -10.57 2.65 -28.37
CA VAL A 302 -11.04 3.99 -27.97
C VAL A 302 -10.75 5.01 -29.07
N VAL A 303 -9.54 5.00 -29.65
CA VAL A 303 -9.18 5.94 -30.74
C VAL A 303 -10.04 5.71 -31.98
N LEU A 304 -10.28 4.45 -32.37
CA LEU A 304 -11.17 4.11 -33.49
C LEU A 304 -12.62 4.52 -33.21
N SER A 305 -13.10 4.36 -31.97
CA SER A 305 -14.45 4.79 -31.58
C SER A 305 -14.61 6.32 -31.62
N VAL A 306 -13.62 7.06 -31.12
CA VAL A 306 -13.67 8.54 -31.14
C VAL A 306 -13.57 9.07 -32.57
N THR A 307 -12.66 8.52 -33.38
CA THR A 307 -12.49 8.95 -34.77
C THR A 307 -13.74 8.68 -35.61
N THR A 308 -14.34 7.50 -35.49
CA THR A 308 -15.62 7.18 -36.15
C THR A 308 -16.75 8.11 -35.70
N PHE A 309 -16.85 8.42 -34.41
CA PHE A 309 -17.84 9.36 -33.89
C PHE A 309 -17.67 10.77 -34.47
N VAL A 310 -16.44 11.28 -34.53
CA VAL A 310 -16.16 12.61 -35.12
C VAL A 310 -16.52 12.65 -36.61
N VAL A 311 -16.17 11.60 -37.37
CA VAL A 311 -16.53 11.49 -38.79
C VAL A 311 -18.05 11.48 -38.98
N LEU A 312 -18.80 10.77 -38.14
CA LEU A 312 -20.27 10.76 -38.20
C LEU A 312 -20.86 12.16 -37.94
N ILE A 313 -20.37 12.87 -36.92
CA ILE A 313 -20.80 14.24 -36.62
C ILE A 313 -20.48 15.20 -37.78
N PHE A 314 -19.30 15.07 -38.38
CA PHE A 314 -18.90 15.88 -39.53
C PHE A 314 -19.80 15.63 -40.75
N ASN A 315 -20.10 14.37 -41.06
CA ASN A 315 -21.03 14.04 -42.16
C ASN A 315 -22.46 14.52 -41.89
N LEU A 316 -22.94 14.37 -40.65
CA LEU A 316 -24.25 14.88 -40.22
C LEU A 316 -24.33 16.40 -40.37
N SER A 317 -23.27 17.12 -40.02
CA SER A 317 -23.24 18.59 -40.13
C SER A 317 -23.18 19.07 -41.59
N ILE A 318 -22.48 18.37 -42.48
CA ILE A 318 -22.53 18.64 -43.93
C ILE A 318 -23.95 18.43 -44.47
N ASN A 319 -24.58 17.30 -44.14
CA ASN A 319 -25.94 16.99 -44.61
C ASN A 319 -26.99 17.98 -44.08
N MET A 320 -26.87 18.39 -42.81
CA MET A 320 -27.71 19.42 -42.20
C MET A 320 -27.54 20.77 -42.92
N LYS A 321 -26.31 21.14 -43.29
CA LYS A 321 -26.04 22.38 -44.03
C LYS A 321 -26.62 22.35 -45.43
N ALA A 322 -26.46 21.24 -46.16
CA ALA A 322 -27.05 21.06 -47.48
C ALA A 322 -28.59 21.14 -47.45
N CYS A 323 -29.23 20.54 -46.43
CA CYS A 323 -30.67 20.62 -46.20
C CYS A 323 -31.12 22.06 -45.89
N SER A 324 -30.36 22.78 -45.04
CA SER A 324 -30.61 24.18 -44.72
C SER A 324 -30.54 25.08 -45.96
N ASP A 325 -29.51 24.90 -46.79
CA ASP A 325 -29.31 25.66 -48.03
C ASP A 325 -30.45 25.41 -49.03
N GLN A 326 -30.92 24.16 -49.16
CA GLN A 326 -32.10 23.82 -49.98
C GLN A 326 -33.39 24.44 -49.44
N CYS A 327 -33.62 24.40 -48.12
CA CYS A 327 -34.77 25.05 -47.50
C CYS A 327 -34.76 26.58 -47.70
N LEU A 328 -33.61 27.22 -47.56
CA LEU A 328 -33.45 28.66 -47.82
C LEU A 328 -33.69 29.00 -49.28
N HIS A 329 -33.23 28.16 -50.21
CA HIS A 329 -33.50 28.33 -51.64
C HIS A 329 -35.00 28.25 -51.94
N LEU A 330 -35.70 27.24 -51.40
CA LEU A 330 -37.15 27.08 -51.59
C LEU A 330 -37.94 28.27 -51.02
N ARG A 331 -37.58 28.76 -49.82
CA ARG A 331 -38.20 29.97 -49.24
C ARG A 331 -37.99 31.21 -50.09
N ARG A 332 -36.80 31.39 -50.69
CA ARG A 332 -36.52 32.50 -51.61
C ARG A 332 -37.36 32.42 -52.89
N VAL A 333 -37.55 31.21 -53.43
CA VAL A 333 -38.41 30.98 -54.61
C VAL A 333 -39.88 31.26 -54.29
N GLN A 334 -40.39 30.79 -53.15
CA GLN A 334 -41.76 31.09 -52.71
C GLN A 334 -42.00 32.60 -52.51
N ARG A 335 -41.08 33.32 -51.85
CA ARG A 335 -41.19 34.78 -51.69
C ARG A 335 -41.24 35.51 -53.03
N ARG A 336 -40.45 35.08 -54.02
CA ARG A 336 -40.47 35.66 -55.38
C ARG A 336 -41.77 35.37 -56.14
N SER A 337 -42.38 34.20 -55.91
CA SER A 337 -43.69 33.84 -56.48
C SER A 337 -44.81 34.69 -55.87
N LEU A 338 -44.87 34.78 -54.54
CA LEU A 338 -45.86 35.59 -53.81
C LEU A 338 -45.75 37.10 -54.11
N ALA A 339 -44.54 37.62 -54.32
CA ALA A 339 -44.35 39.01 -54.71
C ALA A 339 -44.84 39.33 -56.14
N ARG A 340 -44.97 38.32 -57.02
CA ARG A 340 -45.49 38.49 -58.38
C ARG A 340 -47.02 38.37 -58.48
N SER A 341 -47.69 37.83 -57.45
CA SER A 341 -49.14 37.64 -57.43
C SER A 341 -49.92 38.78 -56.74
N ILE A 342 -49.26 39.85 -56.28
CA ILE A 342 -49.93 41.01 -55.68
C ILE A 342 -50.15 42.09 -56.75
N PRO A 343 -51.40 42.39 -57.16
CA PRO A 343 -51.70 43.52 -58.04
C PRO A 343 -51.50 44.85 -57.30
N ALA A 344 -50.94 45.85 -57.98
CA ALA A 344 -50.44 47.11 -57.41
C ALA A 344 -51.50 48.10 -56.84
N ASN A 345 -52.67 47.63 -56.42
CA ASN A 345 -53.77 48.50 -55.97
C ASN A 345 -54.57 47.91 -54.79
N SER A 346 -53.91 47.43 -53.74
CA SER A 346 -54.56 47.14 -52.45
C SER A 346 -53.83 47.78 -51.27
N LEU A 347 -54.51 48.76 -50.67
CA LEU A 347 -54.14 49.46 -49.43
C LEU A 347 -54.40 48.57 -48.22
N LEU A 348 -53.59 47.53 -48.01
CA LEU A 348 -53.40 46.89 -46.70
C LEU A 348 -51.97 46.34 -46.64
N ALA A 349 -51.11 46.99 -45.86
CA ALA A 349 -49.78 46.47 -45.56
C ALA A 349 -49.91 45.19 -44.70
N PRO A 350 -49.31 44.05 -45.07
CA PRO A 350 -49.18 42.95 -44.15
C PRO A 350 -48.02 43.24 -43.19
N ILE A 351 -48.34 43.36 -41.90
CA ILE A 351 -47.37 43.25 -40.81
C ILE A 351 -46.85 41.82 -40.85
N PHE A 352 -45.64 41.61 -41.37
CA PHE A 352 -44.89 40.38 -41.13
C PHE A 352 -44.29 40.50 -39.73
N VAL A 353 -44.89 39.81 -38.77
CA VAL A 353 -44.27 39.53 -37.48
C VAL A 353 -43.08 38.62 -37.74
N ASP A 354 -41.87 39.16 -37.57
CA ASP A 354 -40.66 38.36 -37.44
C ASP A 354 -40.72 37.68 -36.07
N GLN A 355 -41.16 36.42 -36.02
CA GLN A 355 -40.82 35.58 -34.88
C GLN A 355 -39.42 35.05 -35.11
N ASP A 356 -38.44 35.90 -34.77
CA ASP A 356 -37.09 35.47 -34.46
C ASP A 356 -37.16 34.41 -33.37
N LEU A 357 -36.91 33.15 -33.74
CA LEU A 357 -36.59 32.09 -32.80
C LEU A 357 -35.11 32.22 -32.40
N THR A 358 -34.76 33.37 -31.82
CA THR A 358 -33.55 33.57 -31.02
C THR A 358 -33.94 33.69 -29.56
N SER A 359 -34.31 32.58 -28.93
CA SER A 359 -34.44 32.52 -27.47
C SER A 359 -34.14 31.12 -26.96
N GLY A 360 -32.98 30.95 -26.33
CA GLY A 360 -32.61 29.69 -25.70
C GLY A 360 -31.15 29.51 -25.30
N LEU A 361 -30.37 30.59 -25.17
CA LEU A 361 -29.06 30.55 -24.50
C LEU A 361 -29.01 31.70 -23.49
N SER A 362 -29.70 31.56 -22.37
CA SER A 362 -29.41 32.36 -21.18
C SER A 362 -28.56 31.52 -20.23
N ALA A 363 -27.41 32.08 -19.87
CA ALA A 363 -26.51 31.62 -18.83
C ALA A 363 -27.26 31.32 -17.52
N ALA A 364 -26.89 30.20 -16.88
CA ALA A 364 -27.09 30.00 -15.46
C ALA A 364 -25.72 29.71 -14.84
N SER A 365 -25.14 30.76 -14.26
CA SER A 365 -24.06 30.69 -13.28
C SER A 365 -24.61 30.08 -11.98
N TYR A 366 -23.94 29.06 -11.44
CA TYR A 366 -24.05 28.70 -10.03
C TYR A 366 -22.69 28.23 -9.50
N GLN A 367 -22.30 28.82 -8.37
CA GLN A 367 -21.02 28.65 -7.70
C GLN A 367 -21.12 27.54 -6.62
N SER A 368 -20.06 26.71 -6.58
CA SER A 368 -19.48 25.92 -5.47
C SER A 368 -20.36 25.09 -4.52
N GLY A 369 -20.02 23.80 -4.44
CA GLY A 369 -20.32 22.91 -3.32
C GLY A 369 -19.74 21.52 -3.59
N ASP A 370 -18.54 21.25 -3.05
CA ASP A 370 -17.87 19.96 -3.08
C ASP A 370 -18.72 18.85 -2.44
N LEU A 371 -18.69 17.65 -3.04
CA LEU A 371 -18.54 16.35 -2.36
C LEU A 371 -18.44 15.22 -3.40
N LEU A 372 -17.46 14.33 -3.17
CA LEU A 372 -17.01 13.20 -3.98
C LEU A 372 -18.14 12.33 -4.57
N TYR A 373 -18.06 12.00 -5.88
CA TYR A 373 -18.24 10.65 -6.47
C TYR A 373 -18.22 10.72 -8.02
N PRO A 374 -17.13 10.36 -8.73
CA PRO A 374 -17.17 10.15 -10.18
C PRO A 374 -16.65 8.75 -10.55
N ALA A 375 -17.39 7.89 -11.25
CA ALA A 375 -17.40 7.91 -12.71
C ALA A 375 -18.63 7.20 -13.33
N ILE A 376 -19.54 6.67 -12.50
CA ILE A 376 -20.68 5.86 -13.00
C ILE A 376 -21.92 6.74 -13.27
N PHE A 377 -22.02 7.92 -12.67
CA PHE A 377 -23.16 8.83 -12.84
C PHE A 377 -23.05 9.75 -14.07
N GLU A 378 -21.83 10.08 -14.51
CA GLU A 378 -21.62 10.92 -15.71
C GLU A 378 -21.98 10.19 -17.00
N SER A 379 -21.70 8.89 -17.11
CA SER A 379 -22.09 8.09 -18.29
C SER A 379 -23.60 8.08 -18.52
N LYS A 380 -24.41 8.02 -17.44
CA LYS A 380 -25.87 8.06 -17.52
C LYS A 380 -26.39 9.46 -17.90
N ARG A 381 -25.79 10.54 -17.38
CA ARG A 381 -26.15 11.92 -17.75
C ARG A 381 -25.81 12.23 -19.20
N THR A 382 -24.66 11.77 -19.70
CA THR A 382 -24.26 11.95 -21.10
C THR A 382 -25.17 11.16 -22.03
N SER A 383 -25.52 9.91 -21.68
CA SER A 383 -26.47 9.09 -22.44
C SER A 383 -27.87 9.73 -22.50
N LEU A 384 -28.36 10.31 -21.40
CA LEU A 384 -29.67 10.98 -21.38
C LEU A 384 -29.67 12.25 -22.24
N ARG A 385 -28.57 13.02 -22.24
CA ARG A 385 -28.42 14.20 -23.11
C ARG A 385 -28.35 13.84 -24.59
N VAL A 386 -27.70 12.73 -24.95
CA VAL A 386 -27.66 12.22 -26.32
C VAL A 386 -29.04 11.73 -26.76
N LEU A 387 -29.77 11.01 -25.91
CA LEU A 387 -31.14 10.57 -26.20
C LEU A 387 -32.11 11.73 -26.40
N LEU A 388 -32.00 12.80 -25.60
CA LEU A 388 -32.80 14.01 -25.77
C LEU A 388 -32.46 14.74 -27.07
N LEU A 389 -31.19 14.80 -27.46
CA LEU A 389 -30.75 15.40 -28.72
C LEU A 389 -31.26 14.60 -29.93
N VAL A 390 -31.19 13.26 -29.88
CA VAL A 390 -31.72 12.38 -30.94
C VAL A 390 -33.24 12.49 -31.03
N SER A 391 -33.95 12.57 -29.91
CA SER A 391 -35.40 12.76 -29.89
C SER A 391 -35.80 14.12 -30.48
N TYR A 392 -35.06 15.18 -30.16
CA TYR A 392 -35.28 16.52 -30.70
C TYR A 392 -35.03 16.58 -32.21
N ILE A 393 -33.95 15.97 -32.70
CA ILE A 393 -33.63 15.88 -34.13
C ILE A 393 -34.70 15.08 -34.89
N SER A 394 -35.17 13.96 -34.31
CA SER A 394 -36.24 13.14 -34.89
C SER A 394 -37.56 13.92 -35.01
N GLN A 395 -37.96 14.65 -33.96
CA GLN A 395 -39.14 15.51 -34.00
C GLN A 395 -39.01 16.65 -35.02
N TYR A 396 -37.82 17.25 -35.15
CA TYR A 396 -37.53 18.28 -36.15
C TYR A 396 -37.67 17.74 -37.59
N LEU A 397 -37.10 16.56 -37.87
CA LEU A 397 -37.17 15.91 -39.18
C LEU A 397 -38.59 15.47 -39.55
N SER A 398 -39.37 14.92 -38.61
CA SER A 398 -40.80 14.60 -38.85
C SER A 398 -41.62 15.84 -39.19
N ARG A 399 -41.32 16.99 -38.57
CA ARG A 399 -42.01 18.26 -38.86
C ARG A 399 -41.65 18.81 -40.24
N CYS A 400 -40.39 18.67 -40.66
CA CYS A 400 -39.96 18.99 -42.03
C CYS A 400 -40.64 18.10 -43.08
N HIS A 401 -40.81 16.80 -42.80
CA HIS A 401 -41.46 15.86 -43.72
C HIS A 401 -42.96 16.17 -43.89
N SER A 402 -43.65 16.52 -42.80
CA SER A 402 -45.06 16.96 -42.80
C SER A 402 -45.30 18.24 -43.62
N LEU A 403 -44.36 19.18 -43.58
CA LEU A 403 -44.43 20.42 -44.38
C LEU A 403 -44.20 20.17 -45.88
N SER A 404 -43.48 19.11 -46.26
CA SER A 404 -43.29 18.74 -47.68
C SER A 404 -44.52 18.06 -48.30
N GLY A 405 -45.30 17.31 -47.50
CA GLY A 405 -46.49 16.59 -47.96
C GLY A 405 -47.69 17.48 -48.30
N ASN A 406 -47.78 18.68 -47.73
CA ASN A 406 -48.85 19.64 -48.03
C ASN A 406 -48.60 20.49 -49.28
N SER A 407 -47.41 20.42 -49.89
CA SER A 407 -47.11 21.18 -51.12
C SER A 407 -47.64 20.52 -52.40
N SER A 408 -48.13 19.28 -52.35
CA SER A 408 -48.72 18.58 -53.50
C SER A 408 -50.23 18.82 -53.68
N ALA A 409 -50.89 19.56 -52.79
CA ALA A 409 -52.31 19.90 -52.89
C ALA A 409 -52.58 21.32 -53.46
N LEU A 410 -51.52 22.05 -53.84
CA LEU A 410 -51.60 23.37 -54.49
C LEU A 410 -50.68 23.35 -55.72
N LYS A 411 -51.10 22.64 -56.76
CA LYS A 411 -50.57 22.77 -58.13
C LYS A 411 -51.73 22.93 -59.09
#